data_AF-A0A6A5AL85-F1
#
_entry.id   AF-A0A6A5AL85-F1
#
_cell.length_a   1.000
_cell.length_b   1.000
_cell.length_c   1.000
_cell.angle_alpha   90.00
_cell.angle_beta   90.00
_cell.angle_gamma   90.00
#
_symmetry.space_group_name_H-M   'P 1'
#
loop_
_entity.id
_entity.type
_entity.pdbx_description
1 polymer ?
#
loop_
_entity_poly.entity_id
_entity_poly.type
_entity_poly.pdbx_seq_one_letter_code
_entity_poly.pdbx_strand_id
1 'polypeptide(L)'
;MSRVTRYAKTADVDSLEKLSLKLTADLRNHIRFLGDYPVLSAEWREMARNMMRFGEISEMERHMPKQDNATLWECEELALRYILEDGKLNLCLRLLVEYKDYEHGISQRDLDVQPEAKELISQFERGLGVMLKNAWLHVEALQTTDLPLLLEYVAGVLTFCEEEPAVG
;
A
#
# COMPACT_ATOMS: atom_id res chain seq x y z
N MET A 1 26.77 -41.07 3.70
CA MET A 1 25.59 -40.18 3.67
C MET A 1 26.02 -38.76 3.27
N SER A 2 26.16 -38.42 1.98
CA SER A 2 26.93 -37.19 1.62
C SER A 2 26.54 -36.41 0.34
N ARG A 3 25.63 -36.86 -0.52
CA ARG A 3 25.27 -36.10 -1.75
C ARG A 3 23.78 -35.78 -1.87
N VAL A 4 22.91 -36.72 -1.50
CA VAL A 4 21.45 -36.56 -1.57
C VAL A 4 20.95 -35.44 -0.64
N THR A 5 21.52 -35.33 0.56
CA THR A 5 21.15 -34.29 1.54
C THR A 5 21.58 -32.88 1.13
N ARG A 6 22.64 -32.76 0.32
CA ARG A 6 23.09 -31.46 -0.24
C ARG A 6 22.18 -31.02 -1.40
N TYR A 7 21.84 -31.94 -2.30
CA TYR A 7 20.91 -31.68 -3.40
C TYR A 7 19.49 -31.33 -2.92
N ALA A 8 18.99 -32.01 -1.88
CA ALA A 8 17.69 -31.69 -1.29
C ALA A 8 17.66 -30.29 -0.67
N LYS A 9 18.72 -29.86 0.02
CA LYS A 9 18.83 -28.49 0.56
C LYS A 9 18.97 -27.43 -0.54
N THR A 10 19.72 -27.68 -1.60
CA THR A 10 19.85 -26.71 -2.72
C THR A 10 18.59 -26.62 -3.56
N ALA A 11 17.86 -27.73 -3.76
CA ALA A 11 16.59 -27.71 -4.50
C ALA A 11 15.49 -26.96 -3.74
N ASP A 12 15.46 -27.06 -2.42
CA ASP A 12 14.52 -26.35 -1.55
C ASP A 12 14.84 -24.85 -1.52
N VAL A 13 16.11 -24.47 -1.43
CA VAL A 13 16.57 -23.08 -1.51
C VAL A 13 16.29 -22.46 -2.89
N ASP A 14 16.58 -23.17 -3.98
CA ASP A 14 16.24 -22.72 -5.36
C ASP A 14 14.73 -22.54 -5.54
N SER A 15 13.92 -23.38 -4.88
CA SER A 15 12.46 -23.28 -4.94
C SER A 15 11.93 -22.08 -4.15
N LEU A 16 12.52 -21.81 -2.98
CA LEU A 16 12.23 -20.64 -2.15
C LEU A 16 12.65 -19.34 -2.82
N GLU A 17 13.82 -19.32 -3.45
CA GLU A 17 14.32 -18.16 -4.19
C GLU A 17 13.44 -17.87 -5.42
N LYS A 18 13.02 -18.91 -6.16
CA LYS A 18 12.04 -18.77 -7.25
C LYS A 18 10.68 -18.28 -6.77
N LEU A 19 10.21 -18.76 -5.62
CA LEU A 19 8.96 -18.31 -5.02
C LEU A 19 9.05 -16.84 -4.61
N SER A 20 10.14 -16.45 -3.96
CA SER A 20 10.44 -15.05 -3.57
C SER A 20 10.53 -14.13 -4.80
N LEU A 21 11.23 -14.55 -5.86
CA LEU A 21 11.31 -13.81 -7.12
C LEU A 21 9.94 -13.65 -7.78
N LYS A 22 9.10 -14.69 -7.75
CA LYS A 22 7.74 -14.61 -8.30
C LYS A 22 6.84 -13.68 -7.49
N LEU A 23 6.90 -13.75 -6.16
CA LEU A 23 6.18 -12.84 -5.26
C LEU A 23 6.60 -11.38 -5.47
N THR A 24 7.89 -11.15 -5.70
CA THR A 24 8.47 -9.82 -5.99
C THR A 24 8.10 -9.33 -7.39
N ALA A 25 8.06 -10.20 -8.39
CA ALA A 25 7.63 -9.85 -9.75
C ALA A 25 6.14 -9.48 -9.79
N ASP A 26 5.30 -10.24 -9.08
CA ASP A 26 3.88 -9.94 -8.92
C ASP A 26 3.67 -8.59 -8.23
N LEU A 27 4.46 -8.29 -7.18
CA LEU A 27 4.47 -7.00 -6.48
C LEU A 27 4.73 -5.83 -7.46
N ARG A 28 5.78 -5.91 -8.29
CA ARG A 28 6.10 -4.84 -9.24
C ARG A 28 5.04 -4.65 -10.31
N ASN A 29 4.45 -5.74 -10.81
CA ASN A 29 3.36 -5.67 -11.79
C ASN A 29 2.11 -5.01 -11.20
N HIS A 30 1.74 -5.35 -9.97
CA HIS A 30 0.63 -4.71 -9.28
C HIS A 30 0.92 -3.21 -9.03
N ILE A 31 2.16 -2.83 -8.71
CA ILE A 31 2.54 -1.42 -8.54
C ILE A 31 2.38 -0.68 -9.87
N ARG A 32 2.82 -1.27 -10.98
CA ARG A 32 2.62 -0.71 -12.33
C ARG A 32 1.15 -0.58 -12.72
N PHE A 33 0.29 -1.45 -12.22
CA PHE A 33 -1.15 -1.39 -12.43
C PHE A 33 -1.84 -0.27 -11.62
N LEU A 34 -1.23 0.26 -10.55
CA LEU A 34 -1.81 1.41 -9.83
C LEU A 34 -2.09 2.56 -10.80
N GLY A 35 -3.32 3.06 -10.78
CA GLY A 35 -3.81 4.06 -11.71
C GLY A 35 -4.94 4.87 -11.12
N ASP A 36 -5.25 5.97 -11.80
CA ASP A 36 -6.34 6.89 -11.47
C ASP A 36 -7.64 6.33 -12.07
N TYR A 37 -8.33 5.49 -11.29
CA TYR A 37 -9.54 4.77 -11.69
C TYR A 37 -10.72 5.26 -10.87
N PRO A 38 -11.91 5.45 -11.47
CA PRO A 38 -13.09 5.85 -10.72
C PRO A 38 -13.39 4.87 -9.58
N VAL A 39 -13.68 5.39 -8.38
CA VAL A 39 -13.95 4.57 -7.19
C VAL A 39 -15.05 3.53 -7.47
N LEU A 40 -14.77 2.27 -7.12
CA LEU A 40 -15.59 1.08 -7.40
C LEU A 40 -15.74 0.65 -8.87
N SER A 41 -15.01 1.23 -9.83
CA SER A 41 -14.89 0.65 -11.19
C SER A 41 -14.27 -0.76 -11.15
N ALA A 42 -14.36 -1.51 -12.25
CA ALA A 42 -13.76 -2.84 -12.32
C ALA A 42 -12.25 -2.81 -12.04
N GLU A 43 -11.55 -1.85 -12.65
CA GLU A 43 -10.12 -1.60 -12.51
C GLU A 43 -9.77 -1.13 -11.10
N TRP A 44 -10.55 -0.20 -10.53
CA TRP A 44 -10.36 0.24 -9.15
C TRP A 44 -10.51 -0.94 -8.18
N ARG A 45 -11.53 -1.78 -8.37
CA ARG A 45 -11.74 -2.97 -7.51
C ARG A 45 -10.58 -3.96 -7.62
N GLU A 46 -10.02 -4.14 -8.81
CA GLU A 46 -8.82 -4.97 -9.01
C GLU A 46 -7.60 -4.39 -8.32
N MET A 47 -7.38 -3.08 -8.43
CA MET A 47 -6.33 -2.37 -7.73
C MET A 47 -6.50 -2.48 -6.21
N ALA A 48 -7.71 -2.25 -5.71
CA ALA A 48 -8.06 -2.27 -4.28
C ALA A 48 -7.81 -3.63 -3.63
N ARG A 49 -8.14 -4.73 -4.32
CA ARG A 49 -7.87 -6.10 -3.83
C ARG A 49 -6.39 -6.35 -3.56
N ASN A 50 -5.50 -5.71 -4.31
CA ASN A 50 -4.06 -5.86 -4.14
C ASN A 50 -3.49 -4.95 -3.04
N MET A 51 -4.22 -3.90 -2.65
CA MET A 51 -3.70 -2.86 -1.76
C MET A 51 -3.48 -3.33 -0.32
N MET A 52 -4.37 -4.16 0.22
CA MET A 52 -4.19 -4.75 1.55
C MET A 52 -2.88 -5.54 1.64
N ARG A 53 -2.62 -6.38 0.63
CA ARG A 53 -1.40 -7.18 0.54
C ARG A 53 -0.15 -6.28 0.45
N PHE A 54 -0.22 -5.14 -0.24
CA PHE A 54 0.89 -4.19 -0.25
C PHE A 54 1.17 -3.60 1.12
N GLY A 55 0.13 -3.19 1.84
CA GLY A 55 0.25 -2.71 3.21
C GLY A 55 0.93 -3.76 4.11
N GLU A 56 0.47 -5.01 4.05
CA GLU A 56 1.04 -6.12 4.81
C GLU A 56 2.51 -6.41 4.46
N ILE A 57 2.87 -6.41 3.17
CA ILE A 57 4.26 -6.59 2.74
C ILE A 57 5.13 -5.45 3.28
N SER A 58 4.70 -4.20 3.12
CA SER A 58 5.46 -3.04 3.60
C SER A 58 5.65 -3.06 5.12
N GLU A 59 4.64 -3.50 5.88
CA GLU A 59 4.72 -3.62 7.33
C GLU A 59 5.68 -4.75 7.75
N MET A 60 5.67 -5.88 7.03
CA MET A 60 6.61 -6.97 7.25
C MET A 60 8.05 -6.53 6.97
N GLU A 61 8.30 -5.91 5.81
CA GLU A 61 9.62 -5.41 5.40
C GLU A 61 10.17 -4.39 6.41
N ARG A 62 9.30 -3.54 6.95
CA ARG A 62 9.67 -2.55 7.97
C ARG A 62 10.27 -3.16 9.24
N HIS A 63 9.81 -4.34 9.64
CA HIS A 63 10.30 -5.02 10.85
C HIS A 63 11.56 -5.87 10.61
N MET A 64 12.03 -5.94 9.37
CA MET A 64 13.29 -6.63 9.10
C MET A 64 14.47 -5.82 9.66
N PRO A 65 15.58 -6.49 10.06
CA PRO A 65 16.75 -5.81 10.59
C PRO A 65 17.33 -4.81 9.57
N LYS A 66 17.59 -3.57 10.03
CA LYS A 66 18.15 -2.50 9.22
C LYS A 66 19.45 -2.00 9.85
N GLN A 67 20.35 -1.48 9.02
CA GLN A 67 21.50 -0.73 9.53
C GLN A 67 21.02 0.63 10.05
N ASP A 68 21.69 1.16 11.07
CA ASP A 68 21.38 2.49 11.60
C ASP A 68 21.56 3.54 10.49
N ASN A 69 20.56 4.42 10.32
CA ASN A 69 20.49 5.45 9.28
C ASN A 69 20.53 4.93 7.84
N ALA A 70 20.19 3.67 7.60
CA ALA A 70 20.04 3.15 6.24
C ALA A 70 18.96 3.93 5.48
N THR A 71 19.29 4.35 4.27
CA THR A 71 18.36 4.94 3.31
C THR A 71 17.35 3.90 2.82
N LEU A 72 16.26 4.35 2.18
CA LEU A 72 15.29 3.44 1.57
C LEU A 72 15.97 2.50 0.54
N TRP A 73 17.01 2.99 -0.12
CA TRP A 73 17.78 2.26 -1.15
C TRP A 73 18.68 1.17 -0.57
N GLU A 74 19.05 1.29 0.69
CA GLU A 74 19.91 0.35 1.43
C GLU A 74 19.09 -0.66 2.25
N CYS A 75 17.81 -0.37 2.53
CA CYS A 75 16.90 -1.24 3.27
C CYS A 75 16.24 -2.30 2.38
N GLU A 76 15.89 -3.46 2.94
CA GLU A 76 15.10 -4.52 2.26
C GLU A 76 13.59 -4.20 2.17
N GLU A 77 13.23 -2.94 1.85
CA GLU A 77 11.84 -2.48 1.66
C GLU A 77 11.50 -2.36 0.17
N LEU A 78 11.34 -3.51 -0.50
CA LEU A 78 11.12 -3.58 -1.95
C LEU A 78 9.78 -2.95 -2.36
N ALA A 79 8.72 -3.13 -1.56
CA ALA A 79 7.41 -2.56 -1.88
C ALA A 79 7.47 -1.03 -1.95
N LEU A 80 8.10 -0.41 -0.96
CA LEU A 80 8.26 1.04 -0.90
C LEU A 80 9.21 1.54 -1.99
N ARG A 81 10.32 0.83 -2.25
CA ARG A 81 11.26 1.17 -3.33
C ARG A 81 10.56 1.20 -4.68
N TYR A 82 9.76 0.20 -5.03
CA TYR A 82 9.06 0.19 -6.31
C TYR A 82 8.03 1.32 -6.45
N ILE A 83 7.35 1.72 -5.36
CA ILE A 83 6.44 2.87 -5.39
C ILE A 83 7.21 4.16 -5.71
N LEU A 84 8.39 4.37 -5.11
CA LEU A 84 9.20 5.56 -5.37
C LEU A 84 9.88 5.50 -6.75
N GLU A 85 10.43 4.35 -7.16
CA GLU A 85 11.04 4.15 -8.48
C GLU A 85 10.07 4.46 -9.62
N ASP A 86 8.82 4.00 -9.51
CA ASP A 86 7.80 4.20 -10.55
C ASP A 86 7.06 5.56 -10.38
N GLY A 87 7.47 6.40 -9.42
CA GLY A 87 6.91 7.75 -9.21
C GLY A 87 5.46 7.76 -8.72
N LYS A 88 5.03 6.70 -8.01
CA LYS A 88 3.62 6.48 -7.65
C LYS A 88 3.22 6.95 -6.25
N LEU A 89 4.16 7.48 -5.46
CA LEU A 89 3.86 7.95 -4.10
C LEU A 89 2.72 8.98 -4.06
N ASN A 90 2.79 10.01 -4.91
CA ASN A 90 1.74 11.04 -4.97
C ASN A 90 0.46 10.55 -5.66
N LEU A 91 0.54 9.52 -6.51
CA LEU A 91 -0.66 8.84 -7.00
C LEU A 91 -1.38 8.15 -5.83
N CYS A 92 -0.65 7.42 -4.98
CA CYS A 92 -1.21 6.80 -3.80
C CYS A 92 -1.87 7.82 -2.85
N LEU A 93 -1.26 8.99 -2.65
CA LEU A 93 -1.88 10.06 -1.87
C LEU A 93 -3.19 10.57 -2.52
N ARG A 94 -3.20 10.82 -3.83
CA ARG A 94 -4.42 11.24 -4.55
C ARG A 94 -5.54 10.20 -4.47
N LEU A 95 -5.19 8.92 -4.59
CA LEU A 95 -6.15 7.82 -4.45
C LEU A 95 -6.76 7.75 -3.04
N LEU A 96 -5.99 8.08 -2.00
CA LEU A 96 -6.49 8.15 -0.63
C LEU A 96 -7.49 9.30 -0.45
N VAL A 97 -7.20 10.46 -1.05
CA VAL A 97 -8.09 11.63 -1.04
C VAL A 97 -9.40 11.33 -1.77
N GLU A 98 -9.32 10.85 -3.02
CA GLU A 98 -10.51 10.53 -3.83
C GLU A 98 -11.41 9.50 -3.15
N TYR A 99 -10.80 8.48 -2.52
CA TYR A 99 -11.53 7.53 -1.71
C TYR A 99 -12.27 8.19 -0.53
N LYS A 100 -11.59 9.05 0.25
CA LYS A 100 -12.25 9.71 1.39
C LYS A 100 -13.37 10.66 0.96
N ASP A 101 -13.19 11.38 -0.14
CA ASP A 101 -14.26 12.21 -0.72
C ASP A 101 -15.47 11.36 -1.13
N TYR A 102 -15.21 10.19 -1.72
CA TYR A 102 -16.26 9.22 -2.06
C TYR A 102 -16.96 8.67 -0.80
N GLU A 103 -16.22 8.32 0.25
CA GLU A 103 -16.76 7.80 1.50
C GLU A 103 -17.64 8.83 2.22
N HIS A 104 -17.15 10.07 2.40
CA HIS A 104 -17.96 11.16 2.98
C HIS A 104 -19.23 11.41 2.17
N GLY A 105 -19.13 11.33 0.83
CA GLY A 105 -20.29 11.44 -0.07
C GLY A 105 -21.31 10.30 0.08
N ILE A 106 -20.89 9.09 0.46
CA ILE A 106 -21.81 7.98 0.77
C ILE A 106 -22.52 8.23 2.09
N SER A 107 -21.79 8.61 3.15
CA SER A 107 -22.37 8.87 4.47
C SER A 107 -23.50 9.91 4.40
N GLN A 108 -23.37 10.89 3.51
CA GLN A 108 -24.40 11.91 3.29
C GLN A 108 -25.61 11.45 2.44
N ARG A 109 -25.52 10.33 1.72
CA ARG A 109 -26.52 9.91 0.71
C ARG A 109 -27.40 8.71 1.11
N ASP A 110 -27.24 8.15 2.30
CA ASP A 110 -28.04 7.01 2.80
C ASP A 110 -28.13 5.86 1.77
N LEU A 111 -27.01 5.57 1.10
CA LEU A 111 -26.94 4.52 0.07
C LEU A 111 -26.52 3.19 0.69
N ASP A 112 -27.32 2.14 0.45
CA ASP A 112 -26.98 0.75 0.75
C ASP A 112 -25.81 0.29 -0.13
N VAL A 113 -24.59 0.60 0.28
CA VAL A 113 -23.38 0.01 -0.29
C VAL A 113 -23.37 -1.48 0.05
N GLN A 114 -23.26 -2.33 -0.97
CA GLN A 114 -23.16 -3.78 -0.81
C GLN A 114 -22.06 -4.16 0.20
N PRO A 115 -22.28 -5.14 1.09
CA PRO A 115 -21.30 -5.54 2.10
C PRO A 115 -19.91 -5.83 1.52
N GLU A 116 -19.83 -6.47 0.34
CA GLU A 116 -18.54 -6.76 -0.29
C GLU A 116 -17.79 -5.49 -0.72
N ALA A 117 -18.51 -4.44 -1.10
CA ALA A 117 -17.90 -3.16 -1.46
C ALA A 117 -17.38 -2.43 -0.20
N LYS A 118 -18.10 -2.49 0.92
CA LYS A 118 -17.64 -1.93 2.21
C LYS A 118 -16.35 -2.61 2.68
N GLU A 119 -16.30 -3.94 2.61
CA GLU A 119 -15.10 -4.69 2.98
C GLU A 119 -13.91 -4.32 2.09
N LEU A 120 -14.12 -4.30 0.77
CA LEU A 120 -13.07 -3.95 -0.19
C LEU A 120 -12.52 -2.52 0.03
N ILE A 121 -13.41 -1.59 0.33
CA ILE A 121 -13.07 -0.21 0.67
C ILE A 121 -12.20 -0.14 1.93
N SER A 122 -12.59 -0.85 3.00
CA SER A 122 -11.82 -0.88 4.24
C SER A 122 -10.43 -1.51 4.05
N GLN A 123 -10.35 -2.59 3.26
CA GLN A 123 -9.09 -3.23 2.89
C GLN A 123 -8.19 -2.29 2.08
N PHE A 124 -8.76 -1.53 1.15
CA PHE A 124 -8.06 -0.52 0.38
C PHE A 124 -7.48 0.57 1.27
N GLU A 125 -8.32 1.20 2.11
CA GLU A 125 -7.91 2.27 3.02
C GLU A 125 -6.78 1.81 3.93
N ARG A 126 -6.97 0.65 4.58
CA ARG A 126 -5.96 0.11 5.50
C ARG A 126 -4.65 -0.20 4.79
N GLY A 127 -4.71 -0.87 3.64
CA GLY A 127 -3.52 -1.22 2.86
C GLY A 127 -2.73 0.02 2.41
N LEU A 128 -3.45 0.99 1.85
CA LEU A 128 -2.87 2.23 1.32
C LEU A 128 -2.31 3.10 2.45
N GLY A 129 -3.06 3.26 3.53
CA GLY A 129 -2.65 4.05 4.69
C GLY A 129 -1.41 3.48 5.39
N VAL A 130 -1.33 2.15 5.57
CA VAL A 130 -0.12 1.51 6.12
C VAL A 130 1.09 1.72 5.20
N MET A 131 0.91 1.56 3.89
CA MET A 131 1.99 1.76 2.93
C MET A 131 2.49 3.21 2.93
N LEU A 132 1.60 4.21 2.90
CA LEU A 132 1.97 5.62 2.97
C LEU A 132 2.64 5.97 4.30
N LYS A 133 2.10 5.50 5.43
CA LYS A 133 2.71 5.66 6.76
C LYS A 133 4.14 5.14 6.78
N ASN A 134 4.37 3.96 6.22
CA ASN A 134 5.69 3.34 6.19
C ASN A 134 6.64 4.06 5.21
N ALA A 135 6.13 4.55 4.07
CA ALA A 135 6.89 5.38 3.15
C ALA A 135 7.41 6.65 3.86
N TRP A 136 6.57 7.37 4.59
CA TRP A 136 6.93 8.62 5.27
C TRP A 136 7.91 8.48 6.45
N LEU A 137 8.31 7.26 6.81
CA LEU A 137 9.46 7.05 7.71
C LEU A 137 10.80 7.31 7.01
N HIS A 138 10.80 7.34 5.67
CA HIS A 138 11.96 7.60 4.83
C HIS A 138 11.99 9.05 4.36
N VAL A 139 13.15 9.70 4.47
CA VAL A 139 13.30 11.11 4.10
C VAL A 139 13.10 11.34 2.60
N GLU A 140 13.46 10.35 1.78
CA GLU A 140 13.32 10.37 0.33
C GLU A 140 11.85 10.41 -0.09
N ALA A 141 10.99 9.68 0.63
CA ALA A 141 9.55 9.73 0.42
C ALA A 141 8.98 11.08 0.87
N LEU A 142 9.39 11.58 2.03
CA LEU A 142 8.95 12.89 2.54
C LEU A 142 9.31 14.04 1.58
N GLN A 143 10.50 14.03 1.00
CA GLN A 143 10.98 15.05 0.06
C GLN A 143 10.20 15.07 -1.27
N THR A 144 9.62 13.95 -1.66
CA THR A 144 8.85 13.81 -2.91
C THR A 144 7.35 13.90 -2.71
N THR A 145 6.87 13.83 -1.47
CA THR A 145 5.46 13.90 -1.11
C THR A 145 4.89 15.29 -1.39
N ASP A 146 3.71 15.34 -2.00
CA ASP A 146 2.88 16.54 -2.08
C ASP A 146 2.34 16.91 -0.68
N LEU A 147 3.15 17.66 0.08
CA LEU A 147 2.82 18.07 1.45
C LEU A 147 1.56 18.95 1.52
N PRO A 148 1.33 19.92 0.60
CA PRO A 148 0.06 20.64 0.55
C PRO A 148 -1.15 19.71 0.49
N LEU A 149 -1.16 18.74 -0.44
CA LEU A 149 -2.26 17.79 -0.56
C LEU A 149 -2.44 16.93 0.70
N LEU A 150 -1.34 16.50 1.32
CA LEU A 150 -1.39 15.73 2.57
C LEU A 150 -2.01 16.55 3.71
N LEU A 151 -1.65 17.83 3.82
CA LEU A 151 -2.20 18.71 4.86
C LEU A 151 -3.69 18.99 4.63
N GLU A 152 -4.10 19.22 3.37
CA GLU A 152 -5.50 19.36 3.00
C GLU A 152 -6.30 18.10 3.34
N TYR A 153 -5.77 16.93 3.03
CA TYR A 153 -6.36 15.64 3.39
C TYR A 153 -6.56 15.51 4.91
N VAL A 154 -5.50 15.75 5.70
CA VAL A 154 -5.57 15.64 7.16
C VAL A 154 -6.56 16.64 7.74
N ALA A 155 -6.56 17.89 7.25
CA ALA A 155 -7.50 18.91 7.69
C ALA A 155 -8.96 18.50 7.37
N GLY A 156 -9.20 17.94 6.18
CA GLY A 156 -10.52 17.42 5.79
C GLY A 156 -11.01 16.29 6.70
N VAL A 157 -10.14 15.32 6.99
CA VAL A 157 -10.48 14.21 7.91
C VAL A 157 -10.79 14.72 9.32
N LEU A 158 -9.95 15.62 9.87
CA LEU A 158 -10.16 16.16 11.21
C LEU A 158 -11.45 16.99 11.29
N THR A 159 -11.76 17.77 10.26
CA THR A 159 -13.00 18.55 10.19
C THR A 159 -14.22 17.62 10.15
N PHE A 160 -14.18 16.57 9.34
CA PHE A 160 -15.25 15.57 9.29
C PHE A 160 -15.46 14.87 10.64
N CYS A 161 -14.39 14.49 11.34
CA CYS A 161 -14.48 13.91 12.68
C CYS A 161 -15.07 14.87 13.73
N GLU A 162 -14.82 16.18 13.59
CA GLU A 162 -15.42 17.20 14.46
C GLU A 162 -16.92 17.36 14.19
N GLU A 163 -17.33 17.34 12.92
CA GLU A 163 -18.73 17.48 12.49
C GLU A 163 -19.56 16.22 12.75
N GLU A 164 -18.96 15.02 12.62
CA GLU A 164 -19.60 13.71 12.80
C GLU A 164 -18.87 12.84 13.85
N PRO A 165 -18.89 13.21 15.14
CA PRO A 165 -18.10 12.55 16.18
C PRO A 165 -18.51 11.10 16.49
N ALA A 166 -19.61 10.60 15.91
CA ALA A 166 -20.10 9.23 16.07
C ALA A 166 -19.55 8.26 15.00
N VAL A 167 -18.84 8.75 13.98
CA VAL A 167 -18.37 7.98 12.81
C VAL A 167 -16.83 7.90 12.74
N GLY A 168 -16.12 8.71 13.53
CA GLY A 168 -14.65 8.78 13.59
C GLY A 168 -13.96 7.68 14.39
#